data_AF-R5KP96-F1
#
_entry.id   AF-R5KP96-F1
#
_cell.length_a   1.000
_cell.length_b   1.000
_cell.length_c   1.000
_cell.angle_alpha   90.00
_cell.angle_beta   90.00
_cell.angle_gamma   90.00
#
_symmetry.space_group_name_H-M   'P 1'
#
loop_
_entity.id
_entity.type
_entity.pdbx_description
1 polymer ?
#
loop_
_entity_poly.entity_id
_entity_poly.type
_entity_poly.pdbx_seq_one_letter_code
_entity_poly.pdbx_strand_id
1 'polypeptide(L)'
;MASINWNSISKKIEKAVNTPTVKKKIESCVNEKININAQEAAQKFVDILQKSIMASAGENYASGDLGTAAIQALLSLNFNTGTPYKQGNNYIINISFDGDKHRESLAPAQYDGVDNIVALLNSGYSAGHTVYGVWKGHTDGTIPSLAKRGGAHFIEQAVNEFMRNYAHYYDIKDIQVSDIYI
;
A
#
# COMPACT_ATOMS: atom_id res chain seq x y z
N MET A 1 5.48 -13.65 62.34
CA MET A 1 5.67 -13.63 60.87
C MET A 1 6.01 -12.21 60.46
N ALA A 2 7.13 -11.98 59.77
CA ALA A 2 7.47 -10.64 59.28
C ALA A 2 6.54 -10.26 58.13
N SER A 3 5.79 -9.16 58.26
CA SER A 3 4.94 -8.65 57.18
C SER A 3 5.81 -7.92 56.14
N ILE A 4 5.71 -8.31 54.88
CA ILE A 4 6.38 -7.59 53.78
C ILE A 4 5.77 -6.18 53.66
N ASN A 5 6.61 -5.16 53.76
CA ASN A 5 6.20 -3.76 53.60
C ASN A 5 6.18 -3.37 52.12
N TRP A 6 5.05 -3.61 51.48
CA TRP A 6 4.82 -3.31 50.06
C TRP A 6 5.02 -1.83 49.71
N ASN A 7 4.66 -0.89 50.61
CA ASN A 7 4.80 0.54 50.36
C ASN A 7 6.26 0.98 50.19
N SER A 8 7.17 0.39 50.96
CA SER A 8 8.61 0.67 50.85
C SER A 8 9.21 0.11 49.56
N ILE A 9 8.71 -1.06 49.13
CA ILE A 9 9.11 -1.70 47.87
C ILE A 9 8.63 -0.84 46.68
N SER A 10 7.36 -0.43 46.65
CA SER A 10 6.81 0.40 45.59
C SER A 10 7.55 1.72 45.41
N LYS A 11 7.85 2.44 46.51
CA LYS A 11 8.63 3.69 46.44
C LYS A 11 10.03 3.50 45.88
N LYS A 12 10.70 2.39 46.21
CA LYS A 12 12.03 2.08 45.67
C LYS A 12 11.97 1.75 44.18
N ILE A 13 10.95 1.01 43.75
CA ILE A 13 10.68 0.72 42.33
C ILE A 13 10.42 2.02 41.57
N GLU A 14 9.53 2.89 42.05
CA GLU A 14 9.23 4.18 41.43
C GLU A 14 10.48 5.04 41.28
N LYS A 15 11.32 5.11 42.32
CA LYS A 15 12.58 5.87 42.27
C LYS A 15 13.55 5.29 41.25
N ALA A 16 13.65 3.97 41.15
CA ALA A 16 14.53 3.30 40.18
C ALA A 16 14.05 3.49 38.74
N VAL A 17 12.74 3.32 38.49
CA VAL A 17 12.10 3.52 37.17
C VAL A 17 12.27 4.97 36.70
N ASN A 18 12.22 5.93 37.62
CA ASN A 18 12.35 7.35 37.29
C ASN A 18 13.77 7.82 37.01
N THR A 19 14.80 6.97 37.15
CA THR A 19 16.17 7.35 36.79
C THR A 19 16.32 7.56 35.28
N PRO A 20 17.10 8.54 34.81
CA PRO A 20 17.27 8.83 33.38
C PRO A 20 17.73 7.61 32.57
N THR A 21 18.62 6.79 33.14
CA THR A 21 19.12 5.57 32.51
C THR A 21 18.02 4.53 32.30
N VAL A 22 17.18 4.30 33.30
CA VAL A 22 16.08 3.33 33.20
C VAL A 22 15.00 3.85 32.27
N LYS A 23 14.63 5.14 32.34
CA LYS A 23 13.71 5.77 31.39
C LYS A 23 14.18 5.60 29.95
N LYS A 24 15.44 5.91 29.65
CA LYS A 24 16.01 5.77 28.30
C LYS A 24 15.97 4.32 27.81
N LYS A 25 16.23 3.34 28.68
CA LYS A 25 16.12 1.92 28.33
C LYS A 25 14.67 1.52 28.05
N ILE A 26 13.72 1.94 28.88
CA ILE A 26 12.29 1.68 28.67
C ILE A 26 11.83 2.30 27.33
N GLU A 27 12.17 3.56 27.08
CA GLU A 27 11.85 4.25 25.81
C GLU A 27 12.44 3.50 24.61
N SER A 28 13.68 3.04 24.70
CA SER A 28 14.32 2.24 23.65
C SER A 28 13.56 0.95 23.37
N CYS A 29 13.21 0.18 24.40
CA CYS A 29 12.46 -1.08 24.24
C CYS A 29 11.05 -0.84 23.69
N VAL A 30 10.39 0.24 24.12
CA VAL A 30 9.08 0.62 23.60
C VAL A 30 9.17 0.99 22.12
N ASN A 31 10.15 1.81 21.74
CA ASN A 31 10.37 2.20 20.35
C ASN A 31 10.70 0.99 19.45
N GLU A 32 11.54 0.08 19.93
CA GLU A 32 11.88 -1.16 19.22
C GLU A 32 10.63 -2.01 18.96
N LYS A 33 9.79 -2.20 19.97
CA LYS A 33 8.53 -2.94 19.83
C LYS A 33 7.55 -2.26 18.86
N ILE A 34 7.43 -0.93 18.91
CA ILE A 34 6.60 -0.16 17.96
C ILE A 34 7.10 -0.36 16.53
N ASN A 35 8.42 -0.30 16.31
CA ASN A 35 9.00 -0.49 14.99
C ASN A 35 8.73 -1.89 14.44
N ILE A 36 8.86 -2.95 15.26
CA ILE A 36 8.54 -4.32 14.86
C ILE A 36 7.06 -4.42 14.45
N ASN A 37 6.14 -3.97 15.30
CA ASN A 37 4.71 -4.03 15.02
C ASN A 37 4.33 -3.26 13.75
N ALA A 38 4.91 -2.07 13.55
CA ALA A 38 4.65 -1.26 12.36
C ALA A 38 5.17 -1.92 11.08
N GLN A 39 6.36 -2.55 11.13
CA GLN A 39 6.90 -3.28 9.99
C GLN A 39 6.04 -4.51 9.64
N GLU A 40 5.61 -5.27 10.65
CA GLU A 40 4.70 -6.41 10.46
C GLU A 40 3.36 -5.98 9.89
N ALA A 41 2.81 -4.85 10.35
CA ALA A 41 1.58 -4.25 9.83
C ALA A 41 1.72 -3.88 8.35
N ALA A 42 2.84 -3.24 7.98
CA ALA A 42 3.10 -2.85 6.59
C ALA A 42 3.28 -4.07 5.68
N GLN A 43 4.00 -5.10 6.12
CA GLN A 43 4.11 -6.34 5.37
C GLN A 43 2.74 -7.00 5.18
N LYS A 44 1.92 -7.03 6.24
CA LYS A 44 0.57 -7.57 6.16
C LYS A 44 -0.31 -6.79 5.18
N PHE A 45 -0.17 -5.46 5.15
CA PHE A 45 -0.85 -4.63 4.18
C PHE A 45 -0.40 -4.94 2.74
N VAL A 46 0.91 -5.11 2.50
CA VAL A 46 1.43 -5.51 1.18
C VAL A 46 0.84 -6.84 0.73
N ASP A 47 0.75 -7.85 1.61
CA ASP A 47 0.14 -9.13 1.27
C ASP A 47 -1.33 -8.98 0.86
N ILE A 48 -2.08 -8.10 1.54
CA ILE A 48 -3.48 -7.81 1.22
C ILE A 48 -3.58 -7.05 -0.10
N LEU A 49 -2.72 -6.07 -0.33
CA LEU A 49 -2.66 -5.30 -1.57
C LEU A 49 -2.39 -6.19 -2.78
N GLN A 50 -1.44 -7.12 -2.67
CA GLN A 50 -1.18 -8.12 -3.71
C GLN A 50 -2.40 -9.01 -3.97
N LYS A 51 -3.11 -9.44 -2.93
CA LYS A 51 -4.36 -10.20 -3.08
C LYS A 51 -5.46 -9.39 -3.73
N SER A 52 -5.62 -8.11 -3.40
CA SER A 52 -6.59 -7.21 -4.01
C SER A 52 -6.29 -6.97 -5.50
N ILE A 53 -5.01 -6.84 -5.87
CA ILE A 53 -4.58 -6.81 -7.27
C ILE A 53 -5.03 -8.10 -7.96
N MET A 54 -4.69 -9.27 -7.42
CA MET A 54 -5.08 -10.57 -7.99
C MET A 54 -6.60 -10.74 -8.10
N ALA A 55 -7.37 -10.26 -7.12
CA ALA A 55 -8.82 -10.32 -7.10
C ALA A 55 -9.47 -9.43 -8.18
N SER A 56 -8.72 -8.47 -8.73
CA SER A 56 -9.16 -7.62 -9.84
C SER A 56 -9.03 -8.32 -11.20
N ALA A 57 -8.56 -9.57 -11.25
CA ALA A 57 -8.45 -10.33 -12.49
C ALA A 57 -9.82 -10.64 -13.09
N GLY A 58 -9.97 -10.43 -14.40
CA GLY A 58 -11.22 -10.69 -15.10
C GLY A 58 -11.19 -10.32 -16.57
N GLU A 59 -12.35 -10.34 -17.21
CA GLU A 59 -12.52 -10.11 -18.65
C GLU A 59 -13.35 -8.85 -18.96
N ASN A 60 -13.99 -8.24 -17.97
CA ASN A 60 -14.77 -7.01 -18.13
C ASN A 60 -13.87 -5.77 -18.03
N TYR A 61 -12.96 -5.63 -18.99
CA TYR A 61 -11.94 -4.57 -19.00
C TYR A 61 -12.54 -3.16 -18.94
N ALA A 62 -13.72 -2.95 -19.52
CA ALA A 62 -14.42 -1.67 -19.50
C ALA A 62 -14.79 -1.22 -18.07
N SER A 63 -15.11 -2.18 -17.21
CA SER A 63 -15.51 -1.93 -15.81
C SER A 63 -14.35 -1.84 -14.84
N GLY A 64 -13.13 -2.19 -15.27
CA GLY A 64 -11.92 -2.11 -14.45
C GLY A 64 -11.21 -3.44 -14.22
N ASP A 65 -11.73 -4.56 -14.74
CA ASP A 65 -11.03 -5.84 -14.65
C ASP A 65 -9.65 -5.78 -15.31
N LEU A 66 -8.70 -6.53 -14.74
CA LEU A 66 -7.32 -6.60 -15.17
C LEU A 66 -7.04 -7.93 -15.86
N GLY A 67 -6.50 -7.86 -17.07
CA GLY A 67 -5.98 -9.05 -17.75
C GLY A 67 -4.69 -9.55 -17.09
N THR A 68 -4.33 -10.80 -17.37
CA THR A 68 -3.16 -11.48 -16.78
C THR A 68 -1.86 -10.68 -16.90
N ALA A 69 -1.61 -10.05 -18.05
CA ALA A 69 -0.39 -9.25 -18.25
C ALA A 69 -0.36 -8.00 -17.35
N ALA A 70 -1.51 -7.36 -17.10
CA ALA A 70 -1.60 -6.20 -16.21
C ALA A 70 -1.37 -6.61 -14.75
N ILE A 71 -1.96 -7.74 -14.33
CA ILE A 71 -1.71 -8.32 -13.01
C ILE A 71 -0.23 -8.63 -12.81
N GLN A 72 0.39 -9.31 -13.77
CA GLN A 72 1.81 -9.65 -13.71
C GLN A 72 2.68 -8.39 -13.65
N ALA A 73 2.38 -7.38 -14.46
CA ALA A 73 3.10 -6.12 -14.48
C ALA A 73 3.02 -5.36 -13.14
N LEU A 74 1.89 -5.43 -12.44
CA LEU A 74 1.73 -4.82 -11.11
C LEU A 74 2.46 -5.63 -10.04
N LEU A 75 2.35 -6.96 -10.06
CA LEU A 75 2.97 -7.84 -9.07
C LEU A 75 4.49 -7.95 -9.25
N SER A 76 5.04 -7.62 -10.43
CA SER A 76 6.47 -7.54 -10.67
C SER A 76 7.12 -6.26 -10.13
N LEU A 77 6.33 -5.26 -9.73
CA LEU A 77 6.85 -4.07 -9.08
C LEU A 77 7.35 -4.39 -7.68
N ASN A 78 8.32 -3.61 -7.21
CA ASN A 78 8.79 -3.74 -5.84
C ASN A 78 7.83 -3.02 -4.91
N PHE A 79 7.40 -3.70 -3.85
CA PHE A 79 6.61 -3.10 -2.78
C PHE A 79 7.56 -2.67 -1.67
N ASN A 80 7.78 -1.36 -1.55
CA ASN A 80 8.67 -0.82 -0.54
C ASN A 80 7.89 -0.45 0.71
N THR A 81 8.26 -1.08 1.83
CA THR A 81 7.79 -0.74 3.17
C THR A 81 8.91 0.07 3.85
N GLY A 82 8.77 1.39 3.81
CA GLY A 82 9.72 2.31 4.41
C GLY A 82 9.86 2.09 5.92
N THR A 83 10.86 2.70 6.53
CA THR A 83 11.06 2.59 7.99
C THR A 83 10.03 3.45 8.74
N PRO A 84 9.39 2.92 9.80
CA PRO A 84 8.52 3.72 10.66
C PRO A 84 9.26 4.92 11.23
N TYR A 85 8.62 6.09 11.19
CA TYR A 85 9.14 7.31 11.81
C TYR A 85 8.05 8.03 12.60
N LYS A 86 8.46 8.75 13.64
CA LYS A 86 7.54 9.47 14.51
C LYS A 86 7.17 10.82 13.90
N GLN A 87 5.87 11.10 13.82
CA GLN A 87 5.32 12.40 13.45
C GLN A 87 4.27 12.81 14.49
N GLY A 88 4.63 13.79 15.33
CA GLY A 88 3.79 14.19 16.46
C GLY A 88 3.56 13.03 17.45
N ASN A 89 2.29 12.68 17.66
CA ASN A 89 1.89 11.57 18.53
C ASN A 89 1.73 10.23 17.79
N ASN A 90 1.93 10.21 16.48
CA ASN A 90 1.74 9.04 15.64
C ASN A 90 3.08 8.51 15.12
N TYR A 91 3.11 7.22 14.79
CA TYR A 91 4.15 6.63 13.96
C TYR A 91 3.59 6.41 12.56
N ILE A 92 4.38 6.75 11.55
CA ILE A 92 4.00 6.67 10.14
C ILE A 92 4.94 5.69 9.46
N ILE A 93 4.37 4.78 8.66
CA ILE A 93 5.09 3.91 7.75
C ILE A 93 4.64 4.21 6.32
N ASN A 94 5.60 4.47 5.44
CA ASN A 94 5.31 4.74 4.03
C ASN A 94 5.34 3.43 3.25
N ILE A 95 4.31 3.18 2.44
CA ILE A 95 4.25 2.04 1.54
C ILE A 95 4.12 2.57 0.11
N SER A 96 4.98 2.09 -0.79
CA SER A 96 5.02 2.59 -2.17
C SER A 96 5.38 1.51 -3.19
N PHE A 97 5.00 1.76 -4.44
CA PHE A 97 5.42 0.97 -5.59
C PHE A 97 6.72 1.56 -6.16
N ASP A 98 7.77 0.76 -6.12
CA ASP A 98 9.10 1.04 -6.67
C ASP A 98 9.38 0.19 -7.92
N GLY A 99 10.40 0.60 -8.66
CA GLY A 99 10.77 -0.01 -9.95
C GLY A 99 10.15 0.73 -11.14
N ASP A 100 10.22 0.08 -12.30
CA ASP A 100 9.76 0.68 -13.56
C ASP A 100 8.24 0.61 -13.70
N LYS A 101 7.60 1.76 -13.49
CA LYS A 101 6.15 1.98 -13.63
C LYS A 101 5.76 2.48 -15.02
N HIS A 102 6.75 2.81 -15.86
CA HIS A 102 6.51 3.32 -17.19
C HIS A 102 6.09 2.21 -18.14
N ARG A 103 5.13 2.48 -19.01
CA ARG A 103 4.72 1.55 -20.07
C ARG A 103 4.65 2.31 -21.39
N GLU A 104 5.48 1.88 -22.34
CA GLU A 104 5.48 2.44 -23.69
C GLU A 104 4.11 2.32 -24.35
N SER A 105 3.78 3.32 -25.17
CA SER A 105 2.65 3.24 -26.08
C SER A 105 2.88 2.16 -27.13
N LEU A 106 1.79 1.57 -27.65
CA LEU A 106 1.86 0.69 -28.82
C LEU A 106 2.30 1.43 -30.10
N ALA A 107 2.24 2.76 -30.10
CA ALA A 107 2.69 3.62 -31.19
C ALA A 107 3.55 4.78 -30.63
N PRO A 108 4.78 4.50 -30.16
CA PRO A 108 5.61 5.47 -29.44
C PRO A 108 6.06 6.64 -30.32
N ALA A 109 6.03 6.50 -31.65
CA ALA A 109 6.28 7.60 -32.58
C ALA A 109 5.15 8.65 -32.63
N GLN A 110 3.97 8.32 -32.08
CA GLN A 110 2.76 9.16 -32.15
C GLN A 110 2.24 9.54 -30.76
N TYR A 111 2.46 8.72 -29.75
CA TYR A 111 1.93 8.92 -28.41
C TYR A 111 2.99 8.55 -27.37
N ASP A 112 3.07 9.36 -26.33
CA ASP A 112 3.85 9.03 -25.14
C ASP A 112 3.27 7.80 -24.44
N GLY A 113 4.12 7.13 -23.66
CA GLY A 113 3.71 6.06 -22.77
C GLY A 113 2.96 6.54 -21.53
N VAL A 114 2.79 5.64 -20.59
CA VAL A 114 2.18 5.89 -19.28
C VAL A 114 3.25 5.78 -18.21
N ASP A 115 3.60 6.87 -17.55
CA ASP A 115 4.66 6.90 -16.53
C ASP A 115 4.28 6.17 -15.23
N ASN A 116 2.97 6.07 -14.93
CA ASN A 116 2.47 5.45 -13.72
C ASN A 116 1.34 4.46 -14.02
N ILE A 117 1.72 3.24 -14.41
CA ILE A 117 0.77 2.16 -14.68
C ILE A 117 -0.10 1.79 -13.46
N VAL A 118 0.41 1.98 -12.24
CA VAL A 118 -0.34 1.68 -11.01
C VAL A 118 -1.52 2.64 -10.88
N ALA A 119 -1.29 3.94 -11.04
CA ALA A 119 -2.34 4.96 -11.01
C ALA A 119 -3.39 4.71 -12.10
N LEU A 120 -2.95 4.47 -13.34
CA LEU A 120 -3.85 4.19 -14.46
C LEU A 120 -4.76 2.99 -14.20
N LEU A 121 -4.20 1.88 -13.72
CA LEU A 121 -4.98 0.66 -13.52
C LEU A 121 -5.88 0.73 -12.30
N ASN A 122 -5.42 1.39 -11.22
CA ASN A 122 -6.21 1.57 -10.00
C ASN A 122 -7.39 2.51 -10.22
N SER A 123 -7.17 3.67 -10.83
CA SER A 123 -8.17 4.74 -10.95
C SER A 123 -8.94 4.73 -12.28
N GLY A 124 -8.42 4.03 -13.29
CA GLY A 124 -8.99 4.03 -14.64
C GLY A 124 -8.61 5.29 -15.42
N TYR A 125 -9.27 5.49 -16.57
CA TYR A 125 -9.05 6.66 -17.41
C TYR A 125 -10.29 7.04 -18.22
N SER A 126 -10.29 8.29 -18.68
CA SER A 126 -11.23 8.78 -19.69
C SER A 126 -10.46 9.55 -20.75
N ALA A 127 -10.39 9.01 -21.95
CA ALA A 127 -9.90 9.71 -23.13
C ALA A 127 -10.98 10.66 -23.66
N GLY A 128 -10.56 11.75 -24.32
CA GLY A 128 -11.49 12.74 -24.89
C GLY A 128 -12.24 12.24 -26.13
N HIS A 129 -11.76 11.19 -26.78
CA HIS A 129 -12.39 10.59 -27.96
C HIS A 129 -11.93 9.13 -28.15
N THR A 130 -12.73 8.36 -28.88
CA THR A 130 -12.36 7.01 -29.33
C THR A 130 -11.39 7.09 -30.50
N VAL A 131 -10.31 6.31 -30.45
CA VAL A 131 -9.39 6.13 -31.57
C VAL A 131 -9.71 4.80 -32.25
N TYR A 132 -9.65 4.75 -33.57
CA TYR A 132 -9.92 3.55 -34.35
C TYR A 132 -8.61 3.02 -34.92
N GLY A 133 -8.37 1.71 -34.80
CA GLY A 133 -7.14 1.12 -35.31
C GLY A 133 -7.28 -0.37 -35.61
N VAL A 134 -6.32 -0.92 -36.36
CA VAL A 134 -6.23 -2.36 -36.61
C VAL A 134 -5.24 -2.96 -35.62
N TRP A 135 -5.71 -3.91 -34.81
CA TRP A 135 -4.82 -4.68 -33.94
C TRP A 135 -4.33 -5.91 -34.68
N LYS A 136 -3.16 -5.78 -35.32
CA LYS A 136 -2.50 -6.89 -36.04
C LYS A 136 -2.32 -8.09 -35.11
N GLY A 137 -2.80 -9.25 -35.55
CA GLY A 137 -2.80 -10.50 -34.76
C GLY A 137 -4.07 -10.75 -33.96
N HIS A 138 -5.00 -9.79 -33.88
CA HIS A 138 -6.32 -9.96 -33.25
C HIS A 138 -7.47 -9.88 -34.26
N THR A 139 -7.38 -8.97 -35.23
CA THR A 139 -8.40 -8.81 -36.27
C THR A 139 -7.84 -8.08 -37.49
N ASP A 140 -8.39 -8.36 -38.66
CA ASP A 140 -8.13 -7.64 -39.90
C ASP A 140 -9.02 -6.38 -40.04
N GLY A 141 -9.99 -6.23 -39.14
CA GLY A 141 -10.91 -5.09 -39.08
C GLY A 141 -10.41 -3.96 -38.19
N THR A 142 -10.92 -2.76 -38.45
CA THR A 142 -10.71 -1.61 -37.56
C THR A 142 -11.55 -1.79 -36.30
N ILE A 143 -10.91 -1.73 -35.13
CA ILE A 143 -11.56 -1.79 -33.82
C ILE A 143 -11.48 -0.43 -33.12
N PRO A 144 -12.56 -0.01 -32.45
CA PRO A 144 -12.52 1.17 -31.59
C PRO A 144 -11.69 0.88 -30.34
N SER A 145 -10.88 1.86 -29.92
CA SER A 145 -10.26 1.87 -28.61
C SER A 145 -11.32 2.07 -27.52
N LEU A 146 -10.98 1.64 -26.31
CA LEU A 146 -11.82 1.91 -25.16
C LEU A 146 -11.61 3.38 -24.75
N ALA A 147 -12.58 4.26 -25.02
CA ALA A 147 -12.44 5.68 -24.64
C ALA A 147 -12.54 5.93 -23.13
N LYS A 148 -13.14 5.00 -22.38
CA LYS A 148 -13.25 5.10 -20.92
C LYS A 148 -13.10 3.72 -20.29
N ARG A 149 -12.26 3.64 -19.26
CA ARG A 149 -12.04 2.45 -18.46
C ARG A 149 -12.30 2.76 -17.00
N GLY A 150 -13.07 1.92 -16.32
CA GLY A 150 -13.18 1.93 -14.86
C GLY A 150 -11.84 1.63 -14.18
N GLY A 151 -11.70 2.05 -12.93
CA GLY A 151 -10.58 1.68 -12.08
C GLY A 151 -10.77 0.28 -11.49
N ALA A 152 -9.68 -0.43 -11.25
CA ALA A 152 -9.72 -1.68 -10.48
C ALA A 152 -9.92 -1.44 -8.97
N HIS A 153 -9.57 -0.24 -8.49
CA HIS A 153 -9.72 0.18 -7.08
C HIS A 153 -9.10 -0.79 -6.06
N PHE A 154 -8.03 -1.49 -6.45
CA PHE A 154 -7.37 -2.50 -5.61
C PHE A 154 -6.69 -1.86 -4.39
N ILE A 155 -6.28 -0.59 -4.44
CA ILE A 155 -5.71 0.12 -3.30
C ILE A 155 -6.80 0.39 -2.26
N GLU A 156 -7.93 0.94 -2.67
CA GLU A 156 -9.06 1.23 -1.81
C GLU A 156 -9.63 -0.05 -1.18
N GLN A 157 -9.71 -1.13 -1.96
CA GLN A 157 -10.09 -2.45 -1.45
C GLN A 157 -9.11 -2.97 -0.39
N ALA A 158 -7.79 -2.83 -0.63
CA ALA A 158 -6.78 -3.27 0.32
C ALA A 158 -6.81 -2.46 1.63
N VAL A 159 -7.01 -1.14 1.53
CA VAL A 159 -7.22 -0.26 2.70
C VAL A 159 -8.43 -0.70 3.50
N ASN A 160 -9.57 -0.89 2.84
CA ASN A 160 -10.80 -1.31 3.51
C ASN A 160 -10.64 -2.68 4.18
N GLU A 161 -10.04 -3.65 3.50
CA GLU A 161 -9.80 -4.99 4.02
C GLU A 161 -8.84 -4.96 5.23
N PHE A 162 -7.74 -4.21 5.14
CA PHE A 162 -6.80 -4.07 6.24
C PHE A 162 -7.45 -3.40 7.45
N MET A 163 -8.10 -2.24 7.25
CA MET A 163 -8.71 -1.48 8.34
C MET A 163 -9.83 -2.25 9.03
N ARG A 164 -10.60 -3.04 8.29
CA ARG A 164 -11.70 -3.84 8.84
C ARG A 164 -11.24 -5.06 9.62
N ASN A 165 -10.22 -5.76 9.13
CA ASN A 165 -9.90 -7.11 9.60
C ASN A 165 -8.56 -7.21 10.35
N TYR A 166 -7.65 -6.24 10.20
CA TYR A 166 -6.27 -6.38 10.68
C TYR A 166 -5.75 -5.20 11.51
N ALA A 167 -6.23 -3.98 11.29
CA ALA A 167 -5.68 -2.79 11.94
C ALA A 167 -5.63 -2.87 13.47
N HIS A 168 -6.62 -3.50 14.11
CA HIS A 168 -6.66 -3.64 15.57
C HIS A 168 -5.58 -4.57 16.14
N TYR A 169 -5.06 -5.53 15.37
CA TYR A 169 -3.95 -6.38 15.82
C TYR A 169 -2.63 -5.61 15.94
N TYR A 170 -2.51 -4.50 15.21
CA TYR A 170 -1.28 -3.72 15.09
C TYR A 170 -1.39 -2.31 15.69
N ASP A 171 -2.52 -1.95 16.32
CA ASP A 171 -2.84 -0.61 16.83
C ASP A 171 -2.75 0.49 15.75
N ILE A 172 -3.12 0.15 14.51
CA ILE A 172 -3.19 1.10 13.40
C ILE A 172 -4.53 1.84 13.46
N LYS A 173 -4.48 3.16 13.33
CA LYS A 173 -5.65 4.05 13.46
C LYS A 173 -6.13 4.63 12.14
N ASP A 174 -5.25 4.71 11.15
CA ASP A 174 -5.55 5.32 9.86
C ASP A 174 -4.58 4.80 8.79
N ILE A 175 -5.01 4.82 7.53
CA ILE A 175 -4.17 4.61 6.35
C ILE A 175 -4.48 5.72 5.35
N GLN A 176 -3.44 6.44 4.95
CA GLN A 176 -3.55 7.52 3.98
C GLN A 176 -2.86 7.09 2.68
N VAL A 177 -3.55 7.35 1.56
CA VAL A 177 -3.06 7.06 0.22
C VAL A 177 -2.70 8.38 -0.44
N SER A 178 -1.41 8.58 -0.71
CA SER A 178 -0.89 9.77 -1.38
C SER A 178 -0.57 9.47 -2.86
N ASP A 179 -0.73 10.47 -3.72
CA ASP A 179 -0.24 10.50 -5.12
C ASP A 179 -0.52 9.24 -5.97
N ILE A 180 -1.80 8.97 -6.21
CA ILE A 180 -2.27 8.00 -7.22
C ILE A 180 -2.85 8.68 -8.47
N TYR A 181 -2.58 9.97 -8.67
CA TYR A 181 -3.14 10.74 -9.80
C TYR A 181 -2.20 10.72 -11.02
N ILE A 182 -2.83 10.68 -12.20
CA ILE A 182 -2.23 10.80 -13.53
C ILE A 182 -2.10 12.28 -13.89
#